data_AF-A0A3D4H5Q9-F1
#
_entry.id   AF-A0A3D4H5Q9-F1
#
_cell.length_a   1.000
_cell.length_b   1.000
_cell.length_c   1.000
_cell.angle_alpha   90.00
_cell.angle_beta   90.00
_cell.angle_gamma   90.00
#
_symmetry.space_group_name_H-M   'P 1'
#
loop_
_entity.id
_entity.type
_entity.pdbx_description
1 polymer ?
#
loop_
_entity_poly.entity_id
_entity_poly.type
_entity_poly.pdbx_seq_one_letter_code
_entity_poly.pdbx_strand_id
1 'polypeptide(L)'
;GEGSDASGSIFQISNQTTLGESEEAIIKRLSSVLKTIIDQEINAREKILENDPSKLLDKIGRAYGILQNSHLLSSNECMNLVSLVRFGVDLEMFPEEMRNIVDRLFIECQPGHIQYHAGKSIDTSERDACRSEYLRKQFENVDKPVKRILNPTTGEENADTESTNEEENDKG
;
A
#
# COMPACT_ATOMS: atom_id res chain seq x y z
N GLY A 1 -10.05 15.70 5.82
CA GLY A 1 -10.15 17.15 6.09
C GLY A 1 -11.58 17.45 6.42
N GLU A 2 -11.80 18.13 7.54
CA GLU A 2 -13.06 18.42 8.26
C GLU A 2 -14.00 17.22 8.49
N GLY A 3 -14.08 16.77 9.75
CA GLY A 3 -15.01 15.73 10.19
C GLY A 3 -14.43 14.32 10.16
N SER A 4 -13.67 13.99 11.22
CA SER A 4 -13.44 12.67 11.86
C SER A 4 -13.25 11.35 11.09
N ASP A 5 -13.45 11.24 9.78
CA ASP A 5 -13.20 10.00 9.06
C ASP A 5 -11.76 9.99 8.49
N ALA A 6 -10.94 9.12 9.07
CA ALA A 6 -9.62 8.78 8.53
C ALA A 6 -9.78 7.87 7.29
N SER A 7 -10.34 8.42 6.21
CA SER A 7 -10.55 7.69 4.96
C SER A 7 -9.21 7.15 4.43
N GLY A 8 -9.18 5.86 4.10
CA GLY A 8 -7.95 5.20 3.64
C GLY A 8 -6.90 4.99 4.72
N SER A 9 -7.26 5.11 6.01
CA SER A 9 -6.33 4.90 7.14
C SER A 9 -5.11 5.83 7.11
N ILE A 10 -5.25 7.02 6.51
CA ILE A 10 -4.23 8.07 6.52
C ILE A 10 -4.53 9.02 7.68
N PHE A 11 -3.51 9.27 8.51
CA PHE A 11 -3.61 10.11 9.70
C PHE A 11 -2.58 11.23 9.64
N GLN A 12 -3.03 12.45 9.96
CA GLN A 12 -2.14 13.60 10.15
C GLN A 12 -1.92 13.82 11.63
N ILE A 13 -0.68 13.75 12.07
CA ILE A 13 -0.27 14.03 13.45
C ILE A 13 0.42 15.40 13.45
N SER A 14 0.00 16.29 14.35
CA SER A 14 0.52 17.66 14.45
C SER A 14 0.78 18.04 15.91
N ASN A 15 1.71 18.97 16.14
CA ASN A 15 1.90 19.54 17.47
C ASN A 15 0.75 20.50 17.79
N GLN A 16 0.19 20.39 19.00
CA GLN A 16 -0.85 21.31 19.48
C GLN A 16 -0.27 22.48 20.31
N THR A 17 0.94 22.32 20.85
CA THR A 17 1.60 23.34 21.69
C THR A 17 2.56 24.17 20.85
N THR A 18 2.48 25.50 20.98
CA THR A 18 3.26 26.47 20.18
C THR A 18 4.06 27.48 21.00
N LEU A 19 3.79 27.63 22.31
CA LEU A 19 4.45 28.59 23.20
C LEU A 19 5.07 27.86 24.40
N GLY A 20 6.29 28.24 24.77
CA GLY A 20 6.98 27.77 25.98
C GLY A 20 7.86 26.53 25.80
N GLU A 21 7.87 25.90 24.61
CA GLU A 21 8.80 24.83 24.25
C GLU A 21 9.67 25.27 23.06
N SER A 22 10.94 24.86 23.04
CA SER A 22 11.78 25.05 21.85
C SER A 22 11.31 24.12 20.72
N GLU A 23 11.54 24.53 19.47
CA GLU A 23 11.25 23.69 18.30
C GLU A 23 11.92 22.32 18.40
N GLU A 24 13.15 22.26 18.92
CA GLU A 24 13.88 21.01 19.14
C GLU A 24 13.16 20.08 20.13
N ALA A 25 12.63 20.63 21.23
CA ALA A 25 11.86 19.86 22.20
C ALA A 25 10.54 19.34 21.60
N ILE A 26 9.87 20.16 20.79
CA ILE A 26 8.65 19.78 20.07
C ILE A 26 8.94 18.63 19.09
N ILE A 27 9.99 18.75 18.27
CA ILE A 27 10.39 17.72 17.30
C ILE A 27 10.77 16.42 18.03
N LYS A 28 11.53 16.51 19.13
CA LYS A 28 11.92 15.34 19.93
C LYS A 28 10.71 14.61 20.51
N ARG A 29 9.75 15.35 21.08
CA ARG A 29 8.51 14.78 21.62
C ARG A 29 7.67 14.12 20.51
N LEU A 30 7.46 14.83 19.39
CA LEU A 30 6.70 14.32 18.27
C LEU A 30 7.34 13.04 17.69
N SER A 31 8.66 13.04 17.52
CA SER A 31 9.42 11.88 17.04
C SER A 31 9.28 10.68 17.98
N SER A 32 9.28 10.90 19.30
CA SER A 32 9.07 9.83 20.28
C SER A 32 7.66 9.23 20.17
N VAL A 33 6.63 10.05 19.97
CA VAL A 33 5.25 9.57 19.79
C VAL A 33 5.12 8.80 18.47
N LEU A 34 5.67 9.34 17.39
CA LEU A 34 5.66 8.70 16.07
C LEU A 34 6.33 7.33 16.12
N LYS A 35 7.47 7.21 16.80
CA LYS A 35 8.15 5.91 16.97
C LYS A 35 7.24 4.88 17.64
N THR A 36 6.59 5.24 18.75
CA THR A 36 5.64 4.34 19.43
C THR A 36 4.49 3.90 18.52
N ILE A 37 3.97 4.81 17.69
CA ILE A 37 2.89 4.50 16.74
C ILE A 37 3.38 3.53 15.66
N ILE A 38 4.56 3.76 15.11
CA ILE A 38 5.18 2.87 14.13
C ILE A 38 5.37 1.47 14.73
N ASP A 39 5.92 1.38 15.94
CA ASP A 39 6.14 0.10 16.62
C ASP A 39 4.80 -0.63 16.84
N GLN A 40 3.75 0.08 17.25
CA GLN A 40 2.41 -0.50 17.44
C GLN A 40 1.78 -0.97 16.12
N GLU A 41 1.99 -0.24 15.03
CA GLU A 41 1.46 -0.57 13.71
C GLU A 41 2.13 -1.83 13.15
N ILE A 42 3.46 -1.92 13.22
CA ILE A 42 4.23 -3.10 12.80
C ILE A 42 3.76 -4.34 13.58
N ASN A 43 3.67 -4.24 14.91
CA ASN A 43 3.16 -5.32 15.75
C ASN A 43 1.73 -5.73 15.39
N ALA A 44 0.88 -4.79 14.96
CA ALA A 44 -0.47 -5.10 14.52
C ALA A 44 -0.48 -5.85 13.18
N ARG A 45 0.41 -5.51 12.24
CA ARG A 45 0.58 -6.25 10.97
C ARG A 45 0.94 -7.71 11.21
N GLU A 46 1.93 -7.95 12.05
CA GLU A 46 2.39 -9.30 12.42
C GLU A 46 1.26 -10.12 13.02
N LYS A 47 0.54 -9.56 13.99
CA LYS A 47 -0.62 -10.23 14.60
C LYS A 47 -1.72 -10.57 13.58
N ILE A 48 -1.99 -9.70 12.61
CA ILE A 48 -3.01 -9.99 11.59
C ILE A 48 -2.57 -11.17 10.72
N LEU A 49 -1.29 -11.22 10.35
CA LEU A 49 -0.70 -12.30 9.55
C LEU A 49 -0.69 -13.64 10.30
N GLU A 50 -0.40 -13.63 11.60
CA GLU A 50 -0.42 -14.83 12.44
C GLU A 50 -1.84 -15.38 12.64
N ASN A 51 -2.80 -14.49 12.88
CA ASN A 51 -4.15 -14.91 13.28
C ASN A 51 -5.01 -15.37 12.10
N ASP A 52 -4.99 -14.68 10.96
CA ASP A 52 -5.88 -15.00 9.83
C ASP A 52 -5.34 -14.52 8.46
N PRO A 53 -4.26 -15.16 7.95
CA PRO A 53 -3.62 -14.75 6.70
C PRO A 53 -4.53 -14.97 5.48
N SER A 54 -5.42 -15.97 5.53
CA SER A 54 -6.36 -16.26 4.45
C SER A 54 -7.42 -15.17 4.32
N LYS A 55 -7.97 -14.68 5.42
CA LYS A 55 -8.92 -13.56 5.41
C LYS A 55 -8.28 -12.24 5.00
N LEU A 56 -7.02 -12.02 5.37
CA LEU A 56 -6.27 -10.87 4.90
C LEU A 56 -6.11 -10.88 3.38
N LEU A 57 -5.70 -12.03 2.83
CA LEU A 57 -5.58 -12.22 1.38
C LEU A 57 -6.93 -12.04 0.66
N ASP A 58 -8.03 -12.56 1.21
CA ASP A 58 -9.38 -12.35 0.66
C ASP A 58 -9.75 -10.85 0.63
N LYS A 59 -9.49 -10.11 1.71
CA LYS A 59 -9.74 -8.65 1.75
C LYS A 59 -8.95 -7.90 0.69
N ILE A 60 -7.66 -8.19 0.56
CA ILE A 60 -6.77 -7.55 -0.42
C ILE A 60 -7.18 -7.94 -1.85
N GLY A 61 -7.46 -9.22 -2.08
CA GLY A 61 -7.93 -9.73 -3.38
C GLY A 61 -9.27 -9.11 -3.81
N ARG A 62 -10.21 -8.93 -2.88
CA ARG A 62 -11.46 -8.20 -3.14
C ARG A 62 -11.21 -6.74 -3.46
N ALA A 63 -10.34 -6.08 -2.72
CA ALA A 63 -10.00 -4.68 -2.97
C ALA A 63 -9.44 -4.49 -4.38
N TYR A 64 -8.46 -5.32 -4.73
CA TYR A 64 -7.89 -5.40 -6.08
C TYR A 64 -8.97 -5.64 -7.15
N GLY A 65 -9.84 -6.64 -6.95
CA GLY A 65 -10.90 -6.98 -7.90
C GLY A 65 -11.91 -5.84 -8.12
N ILE A 66 -12.28 -5.13 -7.05
CA ILE A 66 -13.19 -3.98 -7.14
C ILE A 66 -12.50 -2.82 -7.88
N LEU A 67 -11.25 -2.50 -7.57
CA LEU A 67 -10.52 -1.42 -8.25
C LEU A 67 -10.33 -1.70 -9.75
N GLN A 68 -10.15 -2.96 -10.13
CA GLN A 68 -10.00 -3.38 -11.52
C GLN A 68 -11.33 -3.42 -12.32
N ASN A 69 -12.50 -3.58 -11.67
CA ASN A 69 -13.76 -3.87 -12.37
C ASN A 69 -14.94 -2.95 -12.03
N SER A 70 -14.87 -2.15 -10.96
CA SER A 70 -15.95 -1.24 -10.56
C SER A 70 -16.27 -0.22 -11.64
N HIS A 71 -17.54 0.20 -11.74
CA HIS A 71 -18.02 1.25 -12.66
C HIS A 71 -18.51 2.52 -11.96
N LEU A 72 -18.81 2.42 -10.67
CA LEU A 72 -19.17 3.53 -9.80
C LEU A 72 -18.45 3.31 -8.47
N LEU A 73 -17.69 4.30 -8.02
CA LEU A 73 -16.87 4.19 -6.82
C LEU A 73 -16.79 5.54 -6.14
N SER A 74 -17.31 5.61 -4.92
CA SER A 74 -17.28 6.83 -4.12
C SER A 74 -15.84 7.16 -3.70
N SER A 75 -15.61 8.42 -3.27
CA SER A 75 -14.29 8.82 -2.77
C SER A 75 -13.87 8.00 -1.55
N ASN A 76 -14.76 7.82 -0.58
CA ASN A 76 -14.44 7.09 0.66
C ASN A 76 -14.14 5.61 0.39
N GLU A 77 -14.94 4.99 -0.48
CA GLU A 77 -14.73 3.60 -0.86
C GLU A 77 -13.39 3.42 -1.59
N CYS A 78 -13.09 4.30 -2.55
CA CYS A 78 -11.79 4.32 -3.23
C CYS A 78 -10.63 4.41 -2.23
N MET A 79 -10.67 5.35 -1.29
CA MET A 79 -9.60 5.52 -0.30
C MET A 79 -9.37 4.27 0.53
N ASN A 80 -10.45 3.59 0.95
CA ASN A 80 -10.35 2.36 1.73
C ASN A 80 -9.78 1.20 0.91
N LEU A 81 -10.19 1.05 -0.35
CA LEU A 81 -9.69 -0.01 -1.23
C LEU A 81 -8.23 0.21 -1.62
N VAL A 82 -7.85 1.44 -1.96
CA VAL A 82 -6.47 1.84 -2.28
C VAL A 82 -5.57 1.61 -1.06
N SER A 83 -6.05 1.90 0.15
CA SER A 83 -5.34 1.59 1.40
C SER A 83 -5.13 0.09 1.65
N LEU A 84 -6.12 -0.76 1.34
CA LEU A 84 -5.94 -2.21 1.41
C LEU A 84 -4.91 -2.72 0.41
N VAL A 85 -4.88 -2.17 -0.80
CA VAL A 85 -3.83 -2.50 -1.79
C VAL A 85 -2.47 -2.01 -1.29
N ARG A 86 -2.38 -0.80 -0.72
CA ARG A 86 -1.13 -0.30 -0.12
C ARG A 86 -0.61 -1.25 0.95
N PHE A 87 -1.50 -1.72 1.82
CA PHE A 87 -1.15 -2.68 2.85
C PHE A 87 -0.66 -4.00 2.23
N GLY A 88 -1.29 -4.46 1.14
CA GLY A 88 -0.80 -5.61 0.38
C GLY A 88 0.61 -5.43 -0.22
N VAL A 89 0.95 -4.22 -0.69
CA VAL A 89 2.31 -3.89 -1.16
C VAL A 89 3.30 -3.98 -0.01
N ASP A 90 2.96 -3.39 1.15
CA ASP A 90 3.80 -3.44 2.35
C ASP A 90 4.01 -4.87 2.89
N LEU A 91 3.12 -5.80 2.56
CA LEU A 91 3.22 -7.23 2.89
C LEU A 91 3.81 -8.07 1.74
N GLU A 92 4.36 -7.43 0.71
CA GLU A 92 4.96 -8.08 -0.46
C GLU A 92 4.01 -9.03 -1.20
N MET A 93 2.70 -8.76 -1.14
CA MET A 93 1.68 -9.47 -1.93
C MET A 93 1.57 -8.91 -3.36
N PHE A 94 2.09 -7.71 -3.58
CA PHE A 94 2.23 -7.05 -4.88
C PHE A 94 3.69 -6.64 -5.10
N PRO A 95 4.11 -6.41 -6.36
CA PRO A 95 5.42 -5.83 -6.66
C PRO A 95 5.60 -4.44 -6.03
N GLU A 96 6.83 -4.11 -5.65
CA GLU A 96 7.17 -2.83 -4.99
C GLU A 96 6.92 -1.63 -5.92
N GLU A 97 6.93 -1.81 -7.24
CA GLU A 97 6.57 -0.76 -8.21
C GLU A 97 5.14 -0.22 -8.00
N MET A 98 4.25 -1.05 -7.44
CA MET A 98 2.88 -0.68 -7.12
C MET A 98 2.80 0.36 -6.00
N ARG A 99 3.83 0.49 -5.15
CA ARG A 99 3.94 1.52 -4.09
C ARG A 99 3.66 2.91 -4.63
N ASN A 100 4.35 3.28 -5.71
CA ASN A 100 4.25 4.61 -6.30
C ASN A 100 2.91 4.86 -6.99
N ILE A 101 2.30 3.82 -7.57
CA ILE A 101 0.98 3.92 -8.20
C ILE A 101 -0.06 4.21 -7.12
N VAL A 102 -0.09 3.39 -6.07
CA VAL A 102 -1.05 3.49 -4.96
C VAL A 102 -0.92 4.81 -4.21
N ASP A 103 0.31 5.28 -3.94
CA ASP A 103 0.55 6.56 -3.27
C ASP A 103 -0.01 7.74 -4.07
N ARG A 104 0.09 7.68 -5.40
CA ARG A 104 -0.44 8.71 -6.30
C ARG A 104 -1.96 8.70 -6.35
N LEU A 105 -2.56 7.52 -6.35
CA LEU A 105 -4.02 7.35 -6.37
C LEU A 105 -4.72 8.01 -5.18
N PHE A 106 -4.07 8.07 -4.01
CA PHE A 106 -4.61 8.80 -2.85
C PHE A 106 -4.84 10.30 -3.13
N ILE A 107 -4.10 10.87 -4.07
CA ILE A 107 -4.22 12.28 -4.48
C ILE A 107 -5.12 12.38 -5.71
N GLU A 108 -4.84 11.61 -6.74
CA GLU A 108 -5.51 11.72 -8.05
C GLU A 108 -6.98 11.30 -8.03
N CYS A 109 -7.37 10.40 -7.11
CA CYS A 109 -8.76 10.00 -6.95
C CYS A 109 -9.59 10.97 -6.08
N GLN A 110 -8.99 12.02 -5.52
CA GLN A 110 -9.73 13.02 -4.76
C GLN A 110 -10.73 13.78 -5.65
N PRO A 111 -11.87 14.25 -5.10
CA PRO A 111 -12.90 14.93 -5.88
C PRO A 111 -12.37 16.07 -6.76
N GLY A 112 -11.45 16.88 -6.24
CA GLY A 112 -10.87 18.02 -6.97
C GLY A 112 -10.01 17.59 -8.17
N HIS A 113 -9.23 16.52 -8.04
CA HIS A 113 -8.40 16.01 -9.14
C HIS A 113 -9.25 15.36 -10.23
N ILE A 114 -10.23 14.54 -9.86
CA ILE A 114 -11.18 13.97 -10.82
C ILE A 114 -11.94 15.08 -11.57
N GLN A 115 -12.39 16.11 -10.84
CA GLN A 115 -13.05 17.27 -11.41
C GLN A 115 -12.13 18.05 -12.37
N TYR A 116 -10.85 18.20 -12.03
CA TYR A 116 -9.85 18.83 -12.89
C TYR A 116 -9.60 18.02 -14.17
N HIS A 117 -9.39 16.71 -14.05
CA HIS A 117 -9.16 15.82 -15.20
C HIS A 117 -10.35 15.73 -16.15
N ALA A 118 -11.57 15.87 -15.64
CA ALA A 118 -12.77 15.87 -16.48
C ALA A 118 -12.85 17.11 -17.41
N GLY A 119 -12.16 18.21 -17.10
CA GLY A 119 -12.13 19.44 -17.90
C GLY A 119 -13.47 20.19 -17.99
N LYS A 120 -14.51 19.71 -17.30
CA LYS A 120 -15.86 20.29 -17.25
C LYS A 120 -16.45 20.05 -15.86
N SER A 121 -17.34 20.92 -15.40
CA SER A 121 -18.08 20.68 -14.15
C SER A 121 -18.85 19.36 -14.24
N ILE A 122 -18.62 18.47 -13.27
CA ILE A 122 -19.30 17.17 -13.20
C ILE A 122 -19.92 16.97 -11.82
N ASP A 123 -21.08 16.32 -11.80
CA ASP A 123 -21.78 16.02 -10.55
C ASP A 123 -21.12 14.87 -9.75
N THR A 124 -21.67 14.55 -8.59
CA THR A 124 -21.12 13.50 -7.72
C THR A 124 -21.13 12.12 -8.39
N SER A 125 -22.20 11.76 -9.10
CA SER A 125 -22.31 10.46 -9.76
C SER A 125 -21.34 10.35 -10.94
N GLU A 126 -21.21 11.43 -11.72
CA GLU A 126 -20.23 11.52 -12.81
C GLU A 126 -18.79 11.41 -12.27
N ARG A 127 -18.48 12.06 -11.13
CA ARG A 127 -17.16 11.91 -10.48
C ARG A 127 -16.89 10.46 -10.07
N ASP A 128 -17.88 9.76 -9.55
CA ASP A 128 -17.74 8.36 -9.13
C ASP A 128 -17.53 7.42 -10.33
N ALA A 129 -18.18 7.70 -11.46
CA ALA A 129 -17.95 7.00 -12.71
C ALA A 129 -16.55 7.27 -13.28
N CYS A 130 -16.14 8.54 -13.36
CA CYS A 130 -14.81 8.95 -13.84
C CYS A 130 -13.69 8.37 -12.96
N ARG A 131 -13.86 8.36 -11.63
CA ARG A 131 -12.91 7.74 -10.69
C ARG A 131 -12.77 6.25 -10.96
N SER A 132 -13.88 5.54 -11.14
CA SER A 132 -13.86 4.12 -11.45
C SER A 132 -13.14 3.86 -12.77
N GLU A 133 -13.43 4.64 -13.82
CA GLU A 133 -12.72 4.53 -15.10
C GLU A 133 -11.22 4.77 -14.96
N TYR A 134 -10.83 5.77 -14.19
CA TYR A 134 -9.42 6.06 -13.93
C TYR A 134 -8.73 4.88 -13.23
N LEU A 135 -9.34 4.34 -12.18
CA LEU A 135 -8.81 3.20 -11.44
C LEU A 135 -8.67 1.95 -12.30
N ARG A 136 -9.67 1.62 -13.12
CA ARG A 136 -9.56 0.47 -14.03
C ARG A 136 -8.36 0.59 -14.98
N LYS A 137 -8.08 1.80 -15.50
CA LYS A 137 -6.89 2.05 -16.34
C LYS A 137 -5.58 1.85 -15.57
N GLN A 138 -5.50 2.33 -14.32
CA GLN A 138 -4.30 2.16 -13.49
C GLN A 138 -4.06 0.69 -13.09
N PHE A 139 -5.14 -0.12 -12.99
CA PHE A 139 -5.08 -1.54 -12.62
C PHE A 139 -5.15 -2.52 -13.81
N GLU A 140 -5.09 -2.03 -15.06
CA GLU A 140 -5.25 -2.88 -16.26
C GLU A 140 -4.12 -3.93 -16.38
N ASN A 141 -2.89 -3.55 -16.05
CA ASN A 141 -1.69 -4.40 -16.17
C ASN A 141 -1.06 -4.71 -14.81
N VAL A 142 -1.84 -4.67 -13.74
CA VAL A 142 -1.38 -5.01 -12.39
C VAL A 142 -1.61 -6.50 -12.16
N ASP A 143 -0.57 -7.22 -11.75
CA ASP A 143 -0.68 -8.63 -11.41
C ASP A 143 -1.55 -8.84 -10.16
N LYS A 144 -2.22 -10.00 -10.11
CA LYS A 144 -3.06 -10.38 -8.97
C LYS A 144 -2.21 -10.54 -7.70
N PRO A 145 -2.77 -10.22 -6.51
CA PRO A 145 -2.03 -10.42 -5.27
C PRO A 145 -1.71 -11.90 -5.07
N VAL A 146 -0.46 -12.18 -4.70
CA VAL A 146 -0.01 -13.54 -4.42
C VAL A 146 -0.04 -13.83 -2.92
N LYS A 147 -0.40 -15.06 -2.57
CA LYS A 147 -0.23 -15.55 -1.20
C LYS A 147 1.26 -15.78 -0.96
N ARG A 148 1.94 -14.81 -0.37
CA ARG A 148 3.28 -15.07 0.15
C ARG A 148 3.14 -15.82 1.47
N ILE A 149 3.55 -17.09 1.49
CA ILE A 149 3.89 -17.75 2.75
C ILE A 149 5.17 -17.04 3.19
N LEU A 150 5.11 -16.28 4.28
CA LEU A 150 6.32 -15.82 4.94
C LEU A 150 7.08 -17.08 5.38
N ASN A 151 7.98 -17.58 4.55
CA ASN A 151 9.10 -18.34 5.07
C ASN A 151 9.95 -17.30 5.80
N PRO A 152 10.09 -17.37 7.13
CA PRO A 152 11.16 -16.62 7.77
C PRO A 152 12.44 -17.05 7.07
N THR A 153 13.23 -16.09 6.62
CA THR A 153 14.55 -16.30 6.04
C THR A 153 15.33 -17.29 6.90
N THR A 154 15.35 -18.56 6.50
CA THR A 154 16.49 -19.43 6.77
C THR A 154 17.62 -18.88 5.93
N GLY A 155 18.53 -18.18 6.59
CA GLY A 155 19.87 -18.03 6.06
C GLY A 155 20.45 -19.43 5.91
N GLU A 156 20.47 -19.93 4.68
CA GLU A 156 21.43 -20.94 4.28
C GLU A 156 22.20 -20.34 3.12
N GLU A 157 23.46 -20.08 3.44
CA GLU A 157 24.52 -19.63 2.59
C GLU A 157 24.65 -20.57 1.39
N ASN A 158 24.73 -20.00 0.19
CA ASN A 158 25.32 -20.70 -0.94
C ASN A 158 26.81 -20.89 -0.64
N ALA A 159 27.16 -21.98 0.01
CA ALA A 159 28.48 -22.58 -0.06
C ALA A 159 28.33 -23.85 -0.92
N ASP A 160 28.84 -23.79 -2.15
CA ASP A 160 29.66 -24.84 -2.76
C ASP A 160 29.86 -24.51 -4.24
N THR A 161 30.78 -23.58 -4.49
CA THR A 161 31.62 -23.62 -5.69
C THR A 161 32.88 -24.41 -5.38
N GLU A 162 33.20 -25.30 -6.32
CA GLU A 162 34.48 -25.99 -6.55
C GLU A 162 34.78 -27.27 -5.75
N SER A 163 34.64 -28.41 -6.43
CA SER A 163 35.84 -29.14 -6.88
C SER A 163 35.49 -30.31 -7.81
N THR A 164 36.39 -30.57 -8.77
CA THR A 164 36.63 -31.83 -9.51
C THR A 164 35.60 -32.24 -10.58
N ASN A 165 35.90 -32.39 -11.89
CA ASN A 165 37.14 -32.77 -12.56
C ASN A 165 37.21 -32.25 -14.02
N GLU A 166 38.37 -31.70 -14.39
CA GLU A 166 38.93 -31.78 -15.74
C GLU A 166 39.49 -33.20 -16.00
N GLU A 167 39.83 -33.49 -17.26
CA GLU A 167 40.38 -34.74 -17.85
C GLU A 167 39.26 -35.68 -18.39
N GLU A 168 39.14 -36.00 -19.68
CA GLU A 168 40.10 -36.12 -20.79
C GLU A 168 39.43 -35.80 -22.15
N ASN A 169 40.07 -34.92 -22.93
CA ASN A 169 40.14 -35.07 -24.38
C ASN A 169 41.31 -36.02 -24.66
N ASP A 170 41.15 -36.98 -25.59
CA ASP A 170 42.02 -37.18 -26.77
C ASP A 170 41.95 -38.63 -27.32
N LYS A 171 41.70 -38.72 -28.64
CA LYS A 171 42.01 -39.81 -29.59
C LYS A 171 41.36 -41.19 -29.49
N GLY A 172 40.65 -41.54 -30.57
CA GLY A 172 40.31 -42.89 -30.99
C GLY A 172 39.34 -42.90 -32.16
#